data_AF-A0A256Z324-F1
#
_entry.id   AF-A0A256Z324-F1
#
_cell.length_a   1.000
_cell.length_b   1.000
_cell.length_c   1.000
_cell.angle_alpha   90.00
_cell.angle_beta   90.00
_cell.angle_gamma   90.00
#
_symmetry.space_group_name_H-M   'P 1'
#
loop_
_entity.id
_entity.type
_entity.pdbx_description
1 polymer ?
#
loop_
_entity_poly.entity_id
_entity_poly.type
_entity_poly.pdbx_seq_one_letter_code
_entity_poly.pdbx_strand_id
1 'polypeptide(L)'
;METYKYELWVETKMKEYSLGTWDLSCLAPHHESSAFREKLKEIEEKVDEFEKKKSLLKNDIPSEDFYGIVRLCEELSEEMSKIGHYAHLLFASDTSNPKVRSLLAKVDERSKAAERRGAAQALLGSST
;
A
#
# COMPACT_ATOMS: atom_id res chain seq x y z
N MET A 1 -49.43 -5.35 -49.36
CA MET A 1 -48.09 -5.06 -48.80
C MET A 1 -48.32 -4.24 -47.55
N GLU A 2 -48.53 -4.91 -46.42
CA GLU A 2 -48.60 -4.25 -45.11
C GLU A 2 -47.17 -4.11 -44.57
N THR A 3 -46.75 -2.87 -44.37
CA THR A 3 -45.49 -2.50 -43.76
C THR A 3 -45.53 -2.86 -42.28
N TYR A 4 -44.75 -3.85 -41.87
CA TYR A 4 -44.57 -4.23 -40.47
C TYR A 4 -44.04 -3.04 -39.67
N LYS A 5 -44.87 -2.54 -38.75
CA LYS A 5 -44.55 -1.48 -37.81
C LYS A 5 -43.66 -2.06 -36.71
N TYR A 6 -42.35 -1.81 -36.80
CA TYR A 6 -41.39 -2.16 -35.75
C TYR A 6 -41.57 -1.26 -34.53
N GLU A 7 -42.64 -1.47 -33.76
CA GLU A 7 -42.80 -0.91 -32.42
C GLU A 7 -42.66 -2.05 -31.41
N LEU A 8 -41.43 -2.29 -30.97
CA LEU A 8 -41.13 -3.05 -29.75
C LEU A 8 -39.74 -2.62 -29.26
N TRP A 9 -39.59 -1.33 -28.96
CA TRP A 9 -38.56 -0.91 -28.02
C TRP A 9 -39.04 -1.35 -26.64
N VAL A 10 -38.55 -2.50 -26.20
CA VAL A 10 -38.60 -2.86 -24.79
C VAL A 10 -37.87 -1.74 -24.06
N GLU A 11 -38.62 -0.86 -23.40
CA GLU A 11 -38.12 0.09 -22.40
C GLU A 11 -37.50 -0.73 -21.28
N THR A 12 -36.27 -1.18 -21.53
CA THR A 12 -35.44 -1.79 -20.51
C THR A 12 -35.02 -0.63 -19.63
N LYS A 13 -35.78 -0.40 -18.55
CA LYS A 13 -35.31 0.45 -17.46
C LYS A 13 -34.00 -0.15 -16.99
N MET A 14 -32.89 0.42 -17.48
CA MET A 14 -31.56 0.21 -16.94
C MET A 14 -31.65 0.55 -15.47
N LYS A 15 -31.63 -0.46 -14.59
CA LYS A 15 -31.46 -0.21 -13.16
C LYS A 15 -30.16 0.56 -13.03
N GLU A 16 -30.25 1.78 -12.52
CA GLU A 16 -29.09 2.60 -12.23
C GLU A 16 -28.23 1.84 -11.21
N TYR A 17 -27.11 1.30 -11.69
CA TYR A 17 -26.18 0.56 -10.86
C TYR A 17 -25.24 1.57 -10.21
N SER A 18 -25.43 1.82 -8.92
CA SER A 18 -24.46 2.60 -8.14
C SER A 18 -23.26 1.73 -7.82
N LEU A 19 -22.07 2.14 -8.27
CA LEU A 19 -20.83 1.50 -7.85
C LEU A 19 -20.67 1.68 -6.33
N GLY A 20 -20.58 0.58 -5.59
CA GLY A 20 -20.23 0.62 -4.17
C GLY A 20 -18.75 0.94 -3.97
N THR A 21 -18.41 1.53 -2.83
CA THR A 21 -17.01 1.74 -2.41
C THR A 21 -16.48 0.53 -1.67
N TRP A 22 -15.18 0.27 -1.78
CA TRP A 22 -14.53 -0.80 -1.03
C TRP A 22 -14.40 -0.38 0.44
N ASP A 23 -14.68 -1.30 1.36
CA ASP A 23 -14.32 -1.10 2.77
C ASP A 23 -12.83 -1.46 2.95
N LEU A 24 -12.01 -0.44 3.18
CA LEU A 24 -10.56 -0.56 3.34
C LEU A 24 -10.13 -0.45 4.82
N SER A 25 -11.08 -0.42 5.76
CA SER A 25 -10.81 -0.21 7.18
C SER A 25 -9.95 -1.31 7.82
N CYS A 26 -9.98 -2.52 7.25
CA CYS A 26 -9.15 -3.64 7.68
C CYS A 26 -7.68 -3.53 7.26
N LEU A 27 -7.35 -2.69 6.26
CA LEU A 27 -5.98 -2.48 5.80
C LEU A 27 -5.32 -1.32 6.54
N ALA A 28 -6.01 -0.18 6.61
CA ALA A 28 -5.47 1.02 7.25
C ALA A 28 -6.60 1.97 7.71
N PRO A 29 -6.30 2.85 8.68
CA PRO A 29 -7.19 3.96 9.02
C PRO A 29 -7.47 4.85 7.82
N HIS A 30 -8.55 5.63 7.89
CA HIS A 30 -8.89 6.59 6.83
C HIS A 30 -7.71 7.54 6.54
N HIS A 31 -7.36 7.71 5.26
CA HIS A 31 -6.15 8.43 4.83
C HIS A 31 -6.02 9.89 5.30
N GLU A 32 -7.13 10.57 5.59
CA GLU A 32 -7.12 11.94 6.13
C GLU A 32 -7.01 12.00 7.67
N SER A 33 -7.11 10.86 8.35
CA SER A 33 -7.07 10.76 9.82
C SER A 33 -5.67 11.01 10.40
N SER A 34 -5.61 11.38 11.68
CA SER A 34 -4.35 11.43 12.45
C SER A 34 -3.73 10.03 12.58
N ALA A 35 -4.55 9.01 12.82
CA ALA A 35 -4.10 7.62 12.94
C ALA A 35 -3.34 7.14 11.70
N PHE A 36 -3.76 7.55 10.50
CA PHE A 36 -3.02 7.23 9.27
C PHE A 36 -1.64 7.93 9.22
N ARG A 37 -1.55 9.18 9.68
CA ARG A 37 -0.27 9.91 9.76
C ARG A 37 0.67 9.31 10.80
N GLU A 38 0.12 8.88 11.95
CA GLU A 38 0.86 8.16 12.99
C GLU A 38 1.42 6.85 12.44
N LYS A 39 0.61 6.08 11.69
CA LYS A 39 1.06 4.85 11.04
C LYS A 39 2.23 5.06 10.09
N LEU A 40 2.19 6.13 9.28
CA LEU A 40 3.32 6.48 8.42
C LEU A 40 4.58 6.86 9.22
N LYS A 41 4.41 7.50 10.38
CA LYS A 41 5.52 7.86 11.27
C LYS A 41 6.13 6.63 11.94
N GLU A 42 5.31 5.67 12.39
CA GLU A 42 5.79 4.40 12.96
C GLU A 42 6.64 3.60 11.97
N ILE A 43 6.23 3.57 10.69
CA ILE A 43 7.02 2.94 9.63
C ILE A 43 8.37 3.63 9.46
N GLU A 44 8.40 4.96 9.44
CA GLU A 44 9.64 5.72 9.33
C GLU A 44 10.57 5.47 10.52
N GLU A 45 10.03 5.42 11.73
CA GLU A 45 10.78 5.11 12.95
C GLU A 45 11.38 3.69 12.91
N LYS A 46 10.65 2.71 12.36
CA LYS A 46 11.17 1.35 12.13
C LYS A 46 12.25 1.29 11.07
N VAL A 47 12.14 2.10 10.00
CA VAL A 47 13.22 2.25 9.00
C VAL A 47 14.48 2.79 9.67
N ASP A 48 14.36 3.86 10.46
CA ASP A 48 15.48 4.45 11.20
C ASP A 48 16.11 3.48 12.21
N GLU A 49 15.28 2.67 12.90
CA GLU A 49 15.77 1.62 13.79
C GLU A 49 16.58 0.57 13.03
N PHE A 50 16.09 0.11 11.87
CA PHE A 50 16.79 -0.85 11.04
C PHE A 50 18.14 -0.30 10.55
N GLU A 51 18.16 0.95 10.07
CA GLU A 51 19.40 1.61 9.62
C GLU A 51 20.47 1.63 10.72
N LYS A 52 20.09 1.91 11.96
CA LYS A 52 21.00 1.90 13.12
C LYS A 52 21.53 0.50 13.42
N LYS A 53 20.73 -0.54 13.21
CA LYS A 53 21.11 -1.95 13.44
C LYS A 53 21.91 -2.56 12.28
N LYS A 54 21.98 -1.91 11.12
CA LYS A 54 22.69 -2.42 9.93
C LYS A 54 24.17 -2.71 10.19
N SER A 55 24.83 -1.93 11.04
CA SER A 55 26.23 -2.14 11.44
C SER A 55 26.45 -3.39 12.29
N LEU A 56 25.40 -3.96 12.87
CA LEU A 56 25.46 -5.19 13.67
C LEU A 56 25.45 -6.45 12.80
N LEU A 57 25.10 -6.35 11.51
CA LEU A 57 25.06 -7.47 10.57
C LEU A 57 26.47 -7.87 10.13
N LYS A 58 27.18 -8.56 11.02
CA LYS A 58 28.52 -9.11 10.84
C LYS A 58 28.53 -10.60 11.21
N ASN A 59 29.52 -11.34 10.73
CA ASN A 59 29.56 -12.81 10.85
C ASN A 59 29.54 -13.32 12.30
N ASP A 60 29.91 -12.49 13.27
CA ASP A 60 29.95 -12.78 14.71
C ASP A 60 28.70 -12.30 15.46
N ILE A 61 27.65 -11.85 14.76
CA ILE A 61 26.41 -11.39 15.38
C ILE A 61 25.78 -12.50 16.25
N PRO A 62 25.35 -12.20 17.49
CA PRO A 62 24.55 -13.13 18.28
C PRO A 62 23.26 -13.51 17.55
N SER A 63 22.87 -14.78 17.62
CA SER A 63 21.66 -15.24 16.92
C SER A 63 20.40 -14.50 17.35
N GLU A 64 20.29 -14.12 18.62
CA GLU A 64 19.15 -13.34 19.14
C GLU A 64 19.06 -11.95 18.48
N ASP A 65 20.18 -11.25 18.35
CA ASP A 65 20.23 -9.96 17.68
C ASP A 65 19.87 -10.10 16.19
N PHE A 66 20.36 -11.16 15.53
CA PHE A 66 20.01 -11.46 14.15
C PHE A 66 18.50 -11.71 13.98
N TYR A 67 17.91 -12.54 14.84
CA TYR A 67 16.46 -12.78 14.82
C TYR A 67 15.66 -11.50 15.06
N GLY A 68 16.12 -10.63 15.97
CA GLY A 68 15.51 -9.31 16.19
C GLY A 68 15.52 -8.44 14.94
N ILE A 69 16.61 -8.45 14.18
CA ILE A 69 16.71 -7.71 12.92
C ILE A 69 15.78 -8.33 11.86
N VAL A 70 15.73 -9.66 11.73
CA VAL A 70 14.82 -10.34 10.77
C VAL A 70 13.36 -9.99 11.07
N ARG A 71 12.92 -10.04 12.32
CA ARG A 71 11.54 -9.66 12.69
C ARG A 71 11.24 -8.21 12.36
N LEU A 72 12.18 -7.30 12.61
CA LEU A 72 12.04 -5.89 12.23
C LEU A 72 11.85 -5.74 10.70
N CYS A 73 12.52 -6.56 9.90
CA CYS A 73 12.34 -6.58 8.44
C CYS A 73 10.93 -7.06 8.07
N GLU A 74 10.47 -8.16 8.66
CA GLU A 74 9.14 -8.73 8.40
C GLU A 74 8.04 -7.73 8.74
N GLU A 75 8.11 -7.12 9.92
CA GLU A 75 7.14 -6.10 10.35
C GLU A 75 7.14 -4.89 9.42
N LEU A 76 8.32 -4.40 9.03
CA LEU A 76 8.43 -3.27 8.11
C LEU A 76 7.83 -3.60 6.74
N SER A 77 8.13 -4.79 6.20
CA SER A 77 7.59 -5.25 4.92
C SER A 77 6.08 -5.42 4.96
N GLU A 78 5.53 -5.99 6.03
CA GLU A 78 4.09 -6.15 6.20
C GLU A 78 3.38 -4.79 6.25
N GLU A 79 3.88 -3.86 7.07
CA GLU A 79 3.28 -2.54 7.24
C GLU A 79 3.35 -1.70 5.97
N MET A 80 4.48 -1.72 5.26
CA MET A 80 4.62 -1.03 3.98
C MET A 80 3.67 -1.62 2.93
N SER A 81 3.55 -2.95 2.90
CA SER A 81 2.64 -3.64 1.99
C SER A 81 1.17 -3.26 2.25
N LYS A 82 0.73 -3.20 3.51
CA LYS A 82 -0.63 -2.79 3.88
C LYS A 82 -0.95 -1.38 3.41
N ILE A 83 -0.06 -0.41 3.67
CA ILE A 83 -0.28 0.99 3.26
C ILE A 83 -0.21 1.14 1.74
N GLY A 84 0.75 0.46 1.09
CA GLY A 84 0.87 0.44 -0.36
C GLY A 84 -0.41 -0.07 -1.03
N HIS A 85 -0.88 -1.25 -0.61
CA HIS A 85 -2.13 -1.83 -1.11
C HIS A 85 -3.33 -0.93 -0.82
N TYR A 86 -3.44 -0.38 0.40
CA TYR A 86 -4.50 0.57 0.73
C TYR A 86 -4.52 1.76 -0.23
N ALA A 87 -3.37 2.38 -0.50
CA ALA A 87 -3.28 3.54 -1.39
C ALA A 87 -3.63 3.17 -2.85
N HIS A 88 -3.18 2.01 -3.33
CA HIS A 88 -3.51 1.52 -4.66
C HIS A 88 -4.99 1.17 -4.81
N LEU A 89 -5.61 0.52 -3.83
CA LEU A 89 -7.03 0.19 -3.85
C LEU A 89 -7.91 1.43 -3.75
N LEU A 90 -7.51 2.40 -2.92
CA LEU A 90 -8.18 3.70 -2.84
C LEU A 90 -8.10 4.45 -4.19
N PHE A 91 -6.94 4.42 -4.84
CA PHE A 91 -6.77 5.00 -6.19
C PHE A 91 -7.59 4.27 -7.25
N ALA A 92 -7.64 2.94 -7.21
CA ALA A 92 -8.46 2.15 -8.12
C ALA A 92 -9.96 2.43 -7.96
N SER A 93 -10.39 2.82 -6.75
CA SER A 93 -11.78 3.20 -6.46
C SER A 93 -12.16 4.56 -7.04
N ASP A 94 -11.21 5.50 -7.14
CA ASP A 94 -11.43 6.81 -7.76
C ASP A 94 -10.12 7.37 -8.35
N THR A 95 -9.85 7.00 -9.60
CA THR A 95 -8.61 7.36 -10.30
C THR A 95 -8.54 8.85 -10.68
N SER A 96 -9.68 9.54 -10.64
CA SER A 96 -9.80 10.97 -10.97
C SER A 96 -9.52 11.86 -9.77
N ASN A 97 -9.48 11.31 -8.54
CA ASN A 97 -9.29 12.08 -7.33
C ASN A 97 -7.84 12.57 -7.16
N PRO A 98 -7.59 13.89 -7.17
CA PRO A 98 -6.24 14.43 -7.05
C PRO A 98 -5.62 14.20 -5.67
N LYS A 99 -6.44 14.14 -4.60
CA LYS A 99 -5.94 13.86 -3.24
C LYS A 99 -5.41 12.43 -3.14
N VAL A 100 -6.16 11.48 -3.70
CA VAL A 100 -5.78 10.06 -3.70
C VAL A 100 -4.54 9.83 -4.56
N ARG A 101 -4.42 10.52 -5.69
CA ARG A 101 -3.20 10.49 -6.52
C ARG A 101 -1.97 11.03 -5.78
N SER A 102 -2.13 12.14 -5.04
CA SER A 102 -1.05 12.70 -4.20
C SER A 102 -0.65 11.74 -3.08
N LEU A 103 -1.63 11.07 -2.45
CA LEU A 103 -1.37 10.04 -1.44
C LEU A 103 -0.58 8.88 -2.02
N LEU A 104 -1.03 8.32 -3.15
CA LEU A 104 -0.35 7.22 -3.83
C LEU A 104 1.11 7.56 -4.12
N ALA A 105 1.37 8.73 -4.72
CA ALA A 105 2.73 9.18 -5.01
C ALA A 105 3.61 9.27 -3.75
N LYS A 106 3.07 9.76 -2.63
CA LYS A 106 3.79 9.85 -1.36
C LYS A 106 4.06 8.49 -0.74
N VAL A 107 3.12 7.55 -0.85
CA VAL A 107 3.29 6.17 -0.36
C VAL A 107 4.34 5.44 -1.20
N ASP A 108 4.29 5.58 -2.53
CA ASP A 108 5.27 4.99 -3.44
C ASP A 108 6.68 5.54 -3.21
N GLU A 109 6.81 6.85 -3.03
CA GLU A 109 8.09 7.49 -2.72
C GLU A 109 8.67 6.95 -1.41
N ARG A 110 7.84 6.83 -0.37
CA ARG A 110 8.24 6.28 0.92
C ARG A 110 8.57 4.79 0.85
N SER A 111 7.82 3.98 0.12
CA SER A 111 8.14 2.55 -0.07
C SER A 111 9.51 2.40 -0.72
N LYS A 112 9.76 3.13 -1.81
CA LYS A 112 11.06 3.14 -2.49
C LYS A 112 12.19 3.65 -1.59
N ALA A 113 11.92 4.64 -0.74
CA ALA A 113 12.91 5.11 0.22
C ALA A 113 13.20 4.05 1.29
N ALA A 114 12.16 3.44 1.87
CA ALA A 114 12.26 2.39 2.87
C ALA A 114 12.91 1.11 2.32
N GLU A 115 12.71 0.76 1.06
CA GLU A 115 13.40 -0.37 0.41
C GLU A 115 14.90 -0.12 0.26
N ARG A 116 15.28 1.11 -0.11
CA ARG A 116 16.69 1.54 -0.25
C ARG A 116 17.40 1.64 1.10
N ARG A 117 16.67 2.12 2.12
CA ARG A 117 17.16 2.36 3.48
C ARG A 117 17.10 1.10 4.36
N GLY A 118 16.09 0.28 4.13
CA GLY A 118 15.77 -0.96 4.81
C GLY A 118 16.30 -2.23 4.11
N ALA A 119 15.89 -3.37 4.65
CA ALA A 119 16.49 -4.68 4.40
C ALA A 119 16.19 -5.32 3.04
N ALA A 120 15.25 -4.82 2.23
CA ALA A 120 14.90 -5.46 0.96
C ALA A 120 16.13 -5.56 0.03
N GLN A 121 16.95 -4.50 -0.05
CA GLN A 121 18.22 -4.54 -0.77
C GLN A 121 19.26 -5.48 -0.10
N ALA A 122 19.23 -5.60 1.22
CA ALA A 122 20.16 -6.44 1.99
C ALA A 122 19.82 -7.94 1.92
N LEU A 123 18.54 -8.29 1.75
CA LEU A 123 18.02 -9.66 1.69
C LEU A 123 17.86 -10.17 0.24
N LEU A 124 17.56 -9.31 -0.73
CA LEU A 124 17.40 -9.68 -2.14
C LEU A 124 18.72 -9.73 -2.93
N GLY A 125 19.84 -9.43 -2.29
CA GLY A 125 21.16 -9.53 -2.91
C GLY A 125 21.46 -8.37 -3.85
N SER A 126 22.65 -7.83 -3.65
CA SER A 126 23.54 -7.47 -4.74
C SER A 126 23.64 -8.64 -5.73
N SER A 127 22.76 -8.67 -6.73
CA SER A 127 23.11 -9.27 -8.01
C SER A 127 23.51 -8.14 -8.94
N THR A 128 24.82 -8.12 -9.20
CA THR A 128 25.64 -7.21 -10.01
C THR A 128 25.96 -5.85 -9.41
#